data_AF-A0A519YC87-F1
#
_entry.id   AF-A0A519YC87-F1
#
_cell.length_a   1.000
_cell.length_b   1.000
_cell.length_c   1.000
_cell.angle_alpha   90.00
_cell.angle_beta   90.00
_cell.angle_gamma   90.00
#
_symmetry.space_group_name_H-M   'P 1'
#
loop_
_entity.id
_entity.type
_entity.pdbx_description
1 polymer ?
#
loop_
_entity_poly.entity_id
_entity_poly.type
_entity_poly.pdbx_seq_one_letter_code
_entity_poly.pdbx_strand_id
1 'polypeptide(L)'
;MEEEFEFDFNEEAQNSVERYEEMIRNEDQYFFDAQAFEYIIDNYIEKNDPVKALEVIDFALNQHPYAAVFLIKQAQLLLFTNEVDRAFAALEKAEMLEPSEADIYVLRGNIYQNMDRHAEALENYD
;
A
#
# COMPACT_ATOMS: atom_id res chain seq x y z
N MET A 1 -16.28 30.89 12.80
CA MET A 1 -14.91 30.44 13.11
C MET A 1 -15.02 28.94 13.06
N GLU A 2 -14.88 28.39 11.86
CA GLU A 2 -14.87 26.94 11.63
C GLU A 2 -13.43 26.49 11.87
N GLU A 3 -13.09 26.32 13.15
CA GLU A 3 -11.92 25.55 13.57
C GLU A 3 -12.44 24.17 13.95
N GLU A 4 -12.60 23.28 12.97
CA GLU A 4 -13.04 21.90 13.21
C GLU A 4 -12.33 20.96 12.22
N PHE A 5 -11.53 20.03 12.76
CA PHE A 5 -11.06 18.76 12.15
C PHE A 5 -9.84 18.74 11.21
N GLU A 6 -8.75 19.44 11.51
CA GLU A 6 -7.41 19.13 10.92
C GLU A 6 -6.41 18.52 11.94
N PHE A 7 -6.90 18.22 13.15
CA PHE A 7 -6.09 17.92 14.34
C PHE A 7 -6.30 16.47 14.81
N ASP A 8 -5.65 15.50 14.18
CA ASP A 8 -5.19 14.22 14.82
C ASP A 8 -4.46 13.28 13.83
N PHE A 9 -4.80 13.31 12.54
CA PHE A 9 -4.30 12.33 11.56
C PHE A 9 -2.77 12.34 11.42
N ASN A 10 -2.16 13.53 11.39
CA ASN A 10 -0.70 13.65 11.29
C ASN A 10 0.02 13.17 12.56
N GLU A 11 -0.60 13.27 13.72
CA GLU A 11 -0.01 12.82 14.99
C GLU A 11 -0.04 11.30 15.11
N GLU A 12 -1.16 10.66 14.75
CA GLU A 12 -1.28 9.19 14.71
C GLU A 12 -0.33 8.55 13.68
N ALA A 13 -0.23 9.16 12.49
CA ALA A 13 0.69 8.71 11.46
C ALA A 13 2.14 8.82 11.93
N GLN A 14 2.51 9.97 12.50
CA GLN A 14 3.86 10.17 13.05
C GLN A 14 4.15 9.20 14.20
N ASN A 15 3.20 8.96 15.09
CA ASN A 15 3.35 8.01 16.20
C ASN A 15 3.60 6.58 15.70
N SER A 16 2.87 6.16 14.65
CA SER A 16 3.02 4.83 14.05
C SER A 16 4.42 4.63 13.48
N VAL A 17 4.93 5.65 12.77
CA VAL A 17 6.30 5.65 12.22
C VAL A 17 7.34 5.60 13.33
N GLU A 18 7.22 6.44 14.37
CA GLU A 18 8.17 6.48 15.48
C GLU A 18 8.23 5.13 16.21
N ARG A 19 7.07 4.51 16.47
CA ARG A 19 6.98 3.19 17.10
C ARG A 19 7.58 2.08 16.24
N TYR A 20 7.37 2.13 14.93
CA TYR A 20 7.98 1.18 14.00
C TYR A 20 9.50 1.31 13.97
N GLU A 21 10.02 2.54 13.87
CA GLU A 21 11.46 2.78 13.88
C GLU A 21 12.12 2.41 15.22
N GLU A 22 11.42 2.62 16.34
CA GLU A 22 11.86 2.15 17.66
C GLU A 22 11.92 0.61 17.71
N MET A 23 10.88 -0.08 17.24
CA MET A 23 10.85 -1.55 17.18
C MET A 23 12.06 -2.09 16.43
N ILE A 24 12.35 -1.55 15.24
CA ILE A 24 13.50 -1.98 14.43
C ILE A 24 14.82 -1.68 15.14
N ARG A 25 14.96 -0.50 15.76
CA ARG A 25 16.18 -0.09 16.47
C ARG A 25 16.48 -0.97 17.67
N ASN A 26 15.45 -1.40 18.39
CA ASN A 26 15.58 -2.19 19.62
C ASN A 26 15.57 -3.71 19.34
N GLU A 27 15.36 -4.14 18.09
CA GLU A 27 15.17 -5.55 17.71
C GLU A 27 13.99 -6.21 18.45
N ASP A 28 12.95 -5.42 18.73
CA ASP A 28 11.74 -5.84 19.44
C ASP A 28 10.66 -6.37 18.47
N GLN A 29 9.58 -6.92 19.03
CA GLN A 29 8.43 -7.41 18.27
C GLN A 29 7.16 -6.65 18.67
N TYR A 30 6.71 -5.73 17.82
CA TYR A 30 5.46 -5.00 18.01
C TYR A 30 4.40 -5.49 17.04
N PHE A 31 3.14 -5.38 17.45
CA PHE A 31 1.98 -5.56 16.59
C PHE A 31 1.42 -4.19 16.23
N PHE A 32 1.07 -4.03 14.96
CA PHE A 32 0.39 -2.84 14.46
C PHE A 32 -0.94 -3.27 13.84
N ASP A 33 -1.95 -2.42 13.93
CA ASP A 33 -3.16 -2.62 13.13
C ASP A 33 -2.90 -2.26 11.66
N ALA A 34 -3.90 -2.49 10.81
CA ALA A 34 -3.73 -2.27 9.39
C ALA A 34 -3.47 -0.79 9.07
N GLN A 35 -4.21 0.11 9.72
CA GLN A 35 -4.14 1.56 9.51
C GLN A 35 -2.76 2.12 9.87
N ALA A 36 -2.18 1.68 10.98
CA ALA A 36 -0.82 2.07 11.38
C ALA A 36 0.21 1.64 10.32
N PHE A 37 0.08 0.45 9.74
CA PHE A 37 0.94 0.04 8.63
C PHE A 37 0.77 0.92 7.40
N GLU A 38 -0.46 1.28 7.05
CA GLU A 38 -0.71 2.20 5.93
C GLU A 38 0.01 3.53 6.13
N TYR A 39 -0.07 4.12 7.32
CA TYR A 39 0.67 5.35 7.65
C TYR A 39 2.19 5.19 7.54
N ILE A 40 2.73 4.07 8.02
CA ILE A 40 4.18 3.81 7.95
C ILE A 40 4.61 3.66 6.49
N ILE A 41 3.87 2.91 5.68
CA ILE A 41 4.14 2.70 4.25
C ILE A 41 4.12 4.04 3.51
N ASP A 42 3.04 4.81 3.68
CA ASP A 42 2.86 6.09 3.00
C ASP A 42 3.97 7.08 3.38
N ASN A 43 4.41 7.08 4.64
CA ASN A 43 5.54 7.91 5.08
C ASN A 43 6.86 7.57 4.36
N TYR A 44 7.17 6.29 4.15
CA TYR A 44 8.37 5.90 3.40
C TYR A 44 8.25 6.19 1.90
N ILE A 45 7.05 6.09 1.33
CA ILE A 45 6.79 6.50 -0.05
C ILE A 45 6.99 8.02 -0.21
N GLU A 46 6.45 8.84 0.69
CA GLU A 46 6.62 10.30 0.70
C GLU A 46 8.08 10.72 0.84
N LYS A 47 8.87 9.95 1.61
CA LYS A 47 10.33 10.12 1.73
C LYS A 47 11.11 9.62 0.51
N ASN A 48 10.42 9.10 -0.52
CA ASN A 48 11.00 8.52 -1.72
C ASN A 48 11.98 7.36 -1.40
N ASP A 49 11.63 6.52 -0.42
CA ASP A 49 12.36 5.31 -0.03
C ASP A 49 11.51 4.06 -0.33
N PRO A 50 11.37 3.67 -1.61
CA PRO A 50 10.53 2.55 -2.00
C PRO A 50 11.05 1.21 -1.48
N VAL A 51 12.33 1.10 -1.15
CA VAL A 51 12.91 -0.12 -0.58
C VAL A 51 12.36 -0.35 0.82
N LYS A 52 12.41 0.67 1.69
CA LYS A 52 11.82 0.55 3.03
C LYS A 52 10.31 0.39 3.00
N ALA A 53 9.62 1.08 2.10
CA ALA A 53 8.18 0.90 1.97
C ALA A 53 7.81 -0.54 1.60
N LEU A 54 8.57 -1.20 0.72
CA LEU A 54 8.40 -2.64 0.43
C LEU A 54 8.69 -3.52 1.66
N GLU A 55 9.73 -3.23 2.43
CA GLU A 55 10.04 -3.97 3.68
C GLU A 55 8.89 -3.87 4.70
N VAL A 56 8.29 -2.68 4.85
CA VAL A 56 7.14 -2.47 5.73
C VAL A 56 5.92 -3.24 5.21
N ILE A 57 5.67 -3.24 3.90
CA ILE A 57 4.58 -4.01 3.28
C ILE A 57 4.77 -5.51 3.56
N ASP A 58 5.99 -6.03 3.40
CA ASP A 58 6.26 -7.45 3.69
C ASP A 58 6.04 -7.77 5.18
N PHE A 59 6.40 -6.86 6.08
CA PHE A 59 6.11 -7.00 7.51
C PHE A 59 4.60 -6.94 7.80
N ALA A 60 3.87 -6.04 7.15
CA ALA A 60 2.42 -5.91 7.25
C ALA A 60 1.71 -7.18 6.77
N LEU A 61 2.13 -7.76 5.65
CA LEU A 61 1.61 -9.02 5.12
C LEU A 61 1.91 -10.23 6.02
N ASN A 62 3.01 -10.19 6.78
CA ASN A 62 3.29 -11.23 7.77
C ASN A 62 2.33 -11.17 8.97
N GLN A 63 1.93 -9.97 9.41
CA GLN A 63 0.97 -9.80 10.51
C GLN A 63 -0.49 -9.93 10.06
N HIS A 64 -0.78 -9.49 8.84
CA HIS A 64 -2.12 -9.38 8.26
C HIS A 64 -2.19 -10.05 6.88
N PRO A 65 -2.02 -11.39 6.80
CA PRO A 65 -1.88 -12.10 5.53
C PRO A 65 -3.11 -12.08 4.60
N TYR A 66 -4.26 -11.63 5.11
CA TYR A 66 -5.52 -11.56 4.37
C TYR A 66 -5.99 -10.11 4.09
N ALA A 67 -5.18 -9.11 4.42
CA ALA A 67 -5.51 -7.72 4.16
C ALA A 67 -5.09 -7.34 2.73
N ALA A 68 -6.06 -7.30 1.81
CA ALA A 68 -5.83 -7.01 0.39
C ALA A 68 -5.16 -5.63 0.17
N VAL A 69 -5.45 -4.65 1.05
CA VAL A 69 -4.86 -3.31 1.02
C VAL A 69 -3.32 -3.32 0.92
N PHE A 70 -2.63 -4.26 1.58
CA PHE A 70 -1.16 -4.33 1.50
C PHE A 70 -0.66 -4.84 0.16
N LEU A 71 -1.38 -5.72 -0.50
CA LEU A 71 -1.06 -6.17 -1.86
C LEU A 71 -1.34 -5.06 -2.88
N ILE A 72 -2.37 -4.24 -2.64
CA ILE A 72 -2.70 -3.06 -3.47
C ILE A 72 -1.59 -2.01 -3.35
N LYS A 73 -1.18 -1.65 -2.12
CA LYS A 73 -0.03 -0.76 -1.88
C LYS A 73 1.26 -1.35 -2.46
N GLN A 74 1.46 -2.67 -2.38
CA GLN A 74 2.60 -3.35 -3.02
C GLN A 74 2.59 -3.13 -4.53
N ALA A 75 1.44 -3.33 -5.18
CA ALA A 75 1.30 -3.13 -6.61
C ALA A 75 1.59 -1.67 -7.01
N GLN A 76 1.03 -0.70 -6.30
CA GLN A 76 1.28 0.73 -6.54
C GLN A 76 2.78 1.07 -6.48
N LEU A 77 3.47 0.56 -5.44
CA LEU A 77 4.88 0.80 -5.25
C LEU A 77 5.75 0.13 -6.32
N LEU A 78 5.39 -1.09 -6.73
CA LEU A 78 6.05 -1.79 -7.83
C LEU A 78 5.86 -1.09 -9.17
N LEU A 79 4.70 -0.47 -9.41
CA LEU A 79 4.50 0.38 -10.59
C LEU A 79 5.38 1.63 -10.55
N PHE A 80 5.52 2.25 -9.38
CA PHE A 80 6.41 3.39 -9.19
C PHE A 80 7.88 3.03 -9.50
N THR A 81 8.30 1.80 -9.18
CA THR A 81 9.64 1.28 -9.51
C THR A 81 9.73 0.59 -10.89
N ASN A 82 8.69 0.66 -11.70
CA ASN A 82 8.60 0.07 -13.05
C ASN A 82 8.71 -1.46 -13.09
N GLU A 83 8.32 -2.15 -12.01
CA GLU A 83 8.29 -3.60 -11.85
C GLU A 83 6.90 -4.17 -12.17
N VAL A 84 6.45 -3.94 -13.40
CA VAL A 84 5.05 -4.12 -13.80
C VAL A 84 4.55 -5.55 -13.66
N ASP A 85 5.36 -6.56 -13.99
CA ASP A 85 4.96 -7.98 -13.86
C ASP A 85 4.68 -8.36 -12.40
N ARG A 86 5.48 -7.83 -11.47
CA ARG A 86 5.28 -8.07 -10.04
C ARG A 86 4.03 -7.34 -9.54
N ALA A 87 3.76 -6.14 -10.06
CA ALA A 87 2.56 -5.40 -9.72
C ALA A 87 1.30 -6.18 -10.12
N PHE A 88 1.25 -6.76 -11.33
CA PHE A 88 0.15 -7.63 -11.73
C PHE A 88 -0.04 -8.82 -10.79
N ALA A 89 1.06 -9.50 -10.41
CA ALA A 89 0.98 -10.64 -9.49
C ALA A 89 0.47 -10.23 -8.09
N ALA A 90 0.78 -9.03 -7.63
CA ALA A 90 0.24 -8.49 -6.38
C ALA A 90 -1.26 -8.18 -6.52
N LEU A 91 -1.69 -7.56 -7.61
CA LEU A 91 -3.12 -7.29 -7.90
C LEU A 91 -3.94 -8.57 -8.03
N GLU A 92 -3.41 -9.61 -8.69
CA GLU A 92 -4.08 -10.91 -8.81
C GLU A 92 -4.32 -11.54 -7.43
N LYS A 93 -3.31 -11.48 -6.54
CA LYS A 93 -3.48 -11.96 -5.16
C LYS A 93 -4.48 -11.11 -4.38
N ALA A 94 -4.46 -9.78 -4.56
CA ALA A 94 -5.40 -8.88 -3.92
C ALA A 94 -6.85 -9.24 -4.33
N GLU A 95 -7.07 -9.49 -5.62
CA GLU A 95 -8.38 -9.86 -6.18
C GLU A 95 -8.89 -11.19 -5.63
N MET A 96 -7.99 -12.16 -5.42
CA MET A 96 -8.35 -13.44 -4.78
C MET A 96 -8.83 -13.26 -3.33
N LEU A 97 -8.34 -12.24 -2.62
CA LEU A 97 -8.73 -11.96 -1.24
C LEU A 97 -9.99 -11.09 -1.17
N GLU A 98 -10.04 -10.04 -1.99
CA GLU A 98 -11.09 -9.03 -1.97
C GLU A 98 -11.49 -8.62 -3.39
N PRO A 99 -12.27 -9.46 -4.11
CA PRO A 99 -12.65 -9.19 -5.50
C PRO A 99 -13.60 -7.99 -5.65
N SER A 100 -14.14 -7.46 -4.55
CA SER A 100 -14.98 -6.27 -4.54
C SER A 100 -14.20 -4.96 -4.44
N GLU A 101 -12.88 -5.02 -4.21
CA GLU A 101 -12.06 -3.81 -4.08
C GLU A 101 -11.80 -3.17 -5.45
N ALA A 102 -12.34 -1.97 -5.63
CA ALA A 102 -12.33 -1.24 -6.89
C ALA A 102 -10.91 -0.79 -7.29
N ASP A 103 -10.06 -0.47 -6.32
CA ASP A 103 -8.69 -0.01 -6.57
C ASP A 103 -7.86 -1.04 -7.35
N ILE A 104 -8.15 -2.33 -7.17
CA ILE A 104 -7.49 -3.41 -7.91
C ILE A 104 -7.70 -3.24 -9.41
N TYR A 105 -8.96 -3.06 -9.82
CA TYR A 105 -9.33 -2.93 -11.22
C TYR A 105 -8.89 -1.59 -11.80
N VAL A 106 -8.99 -0.51 -11.04
CA VAL A 106 -8.48 0.81 -11.46
C VAL A 106 -6.97 0.76 -11.72
N LEU A 107 -6.19 0.18 -10.80
CA LEU A 107 -4.75 0.03 -10.99
C LEU A 107 -4.43 -0.86 -12.18
N ARG A 108 -5.10 -2.01 -12.29
CA ARG A 108 -4.90 -2.94 -13.42
C ARG A 108 -5.23 -2.30 -14.76
N GLY A 109 -6.34 -1.57 -14.84
CA GLY A 109 -6.73 -0.81 -16.02
C GLY A 109 -5.70 0.26 -16.39
N ASN A 110 -5.16 0.98 -15.39
CA ASN A 110 -4.12 1.97 -15.60
C ASN A 110 -2.83 1.34 -16.16
N ILE A 111 -2.46 0.14 -15.69
CA ILE A 111 -1.32 -0.60 -16.24
C ILE A 111 -1.56 -0.93 -17.71
N TYR A 112 -2.73 -1.48 -18.06
CA TYR A 112 -3.06 -1.79 -19.45
C TYR A 112 -3.09 -0.54 -20.33
N GLN A 113 -3.65 0.55 -19.83
CA GLN A 113 -3.66 1.84 -20.52
C GLN A 113 -2.23 2.32 -20.83
N ASN A 114 -1.30 2.21 -19.86
CA ASN A 114 0.11 2.59 -20.06
C ASN A 114 0.86 1.65 -21.03
N MET A 115 0.33 0.46 -21.30
CA MET A 115 0.84 -0.48 -22.31
C MET A 115 0.16 -0.33 -23.69
N ASP A 116 -0.64 0.71 -23.90
CA ASP A 116 -1.49 0.90 -25.09
C ASP A 116 -2.52 -0.24 -25.33
N ARG A 117 -2.84 -1.01 -24.28
CA ARG A 117 -3.81 -2.11 -24.27
C ARG A 117 -5.19 -1.60 -23.87
N HIS A 118 -5.76 -0.74 -24.70
CA HIS A 118 -6.99 0.01 -24.37
C HIS A 118 -8.22 -0.88 -24.17
N ALA A 119 -8.32 -2.02 -24.86
CA ALA A 119 -9.45 -2.92 -24.70
C ALA A 119 -9.47 -3.54 -23.29
N GLU A 120 -8.32 -4.06 -22.86
CA GLU A 120 -8.16 -4.64 -21.53
C GLU A 120 -8.26 -3.58 -20.43
N ALA A 121 -7.85 -2.33 -20.70
CA ALA A 121 -8.08 -1.23 -19.77
C ALA A 121 -9.58 -0.97 -19.55
N LEU A 122 -10.38 -0.92 -20.63
CA LEU A 122 -11.83 -0.72 -20.54
C LEU A 122 -12.53 -1.85 -19.80
N GLU A 123 -12.14 -3.11 -20.04
CA GLU A 123 -12.67 -4.26 -19.31
C GLU A 123 -12.47 -4.17 -17.79
N ASN A 124 -11.50 -3.37 -17.32
CA ASN A 124 -11.23 -3.16 -15.90
C ASN A 124 -11.92 -1.91 -15.34
N TYR A 125 -12.50 -1.04 -16.17
CA TYR A 125 -13.21 0.15 -15.70
C TYR A 125 -14.74 -0.01 -15.71
N ASP A 126 -15.23 -1.06 -16.39
CA ASP A 126 -16.64 -1.41 -16.50
C ASP A 126 -17.16 -2.17 -15.26
#